data_AF-A0A800FK37-F1
#
_entry.id   AF-A0A800FK37-F1
#
_cell.length_a   1.000
_cell.length_b   1.000
_cell.length_c   1.000
_cell.angle_alpha   90.00
_cell.angle_beta   90.00
_cell.angle_gamma   90.00
#
_symmetry.space_group_name_H-M   'P 1'
#
loop_
_entity.id
_entity.type
_entity.pdbx_description
1 polymer ?
#
loop_
_entity_poly.entity_id
_entity_poly.type
_entity_poly.pdbx_seq_one_letter_code
_entity_poly.pdbx_strand_id
1 'polypeptide(L)'
;MCGLAGIYSHKPVATELYDSLIHLQHRGQDAAGITTYNKHMHKTKGLGLVRDIFTEKKIKRLKGNIGIAHTRYPTHGGFGHGEIQPFWTSVPYGIALAHNGNLTNYNELAKNITNNESRYLNTNSDTEVLLHLFAELLHDKNKHDNDKEFFDGLCSALENIYEHVHGAYSVVALVIGKGLVAFRDPHGIRPLVKGIRS
;
A
#
# COMPACT_ATOMS: atom_id res chain seq x y z
N MET A 1 13.35 9.40 1.14
CA MET A 1 12.45 8.56 1.98
C MET A 1 11.06 8.74 1.44
N CYS A 2 10.36 7.69 0.99
CA CYS A 2 9.09 7.77 0.27
C CYS A 2 7.97 8.54 1.00
N GLY A 3 6.96 8.97 0.23
CA GLY A 3 5.75 9.63 0.73
C GLY A 3 4.53 8.73 0.55
N LEU A 4 3.60 8.77 1.51
CA LEU A 4 2.36 7.98 1.51
C LEU A 4 1.16 8.89 1.78
N ALA A 5 0.03 8.59 1.13
CA ALA A 5 -1.26 9.15 1.51
C ALA A 5 -2.35 8.07 1.36
N GLY A 6 -3.36 8.13 2.23
CA GLY A 6 -4.55 7.30 2.15
C GLY A 6 -5.76 8.13 2.55
N ILE A 7 -6.83 8.08 1.77
CA ILE A 7 -8.05 8.85 2.02
C ILE A 7 -9.25 7.93 1.86
N TYR A 8 -10.16 7.98 2.83
CA TYR A 8 -11.51 7.44 2.78
C TYR A 8 -12.51 8.57 3.00
N SER A 9 -13.51 8.69 2.12
CA SER A 9 -14.45 9.81 2.12
C SER A 9 -15.83 9.41 1.59
N HIS A 10 -16.80 10.32 1.69
CA HIS A 10 -18.07 10.25 0.97
C HIS A 10 -17.98 10.88 -0.44
N LYS A 11 -16.87 11.55 -0.77
CA LYS A 11 -16.63 12.21 -2.07
C LYS A 11 -15.48 11.52 -2.83
N PRO A 12 -15.35 11.73 -4.16
CA PRO A 12 -14.21 11.22 -4.92
C PRO A 12 -12.87 11.73 -4.37
N VAL A 13 -11.90 10.84 -4.20
CA VAL A 13 -10.64 11.16 -3.47
C VAL A 13 -9.43 11.41 -4.38
N ALA A 14 -9.53 11.16 -5.69
CA ALA A 14 -8.37 11.18 -6.59
C ALA A 14 -7.63 12.52 -6.63
N THR A 15 -8.37 13.64 -6.64
CA THR A 15 -7.79 14.98 -6.63
C THR A 15 -7.06 15.27 -5.32
N GLU A 16 -7.66 14.93 -4.18
CA GLU A 16 -7.04 15.15 -2.87
C GLU A 16 -5.81 14.25 -2.65
N LEU A 17 -5.83 13.03 -3.19
CA LEU A 17 -4.66 12.15 -3.21
C LEU A 17 -3.54 12.74 -4.07
N TYR A 18 -3.86 13.29 -5.24
CA TYR A 18 -2.90 14.00 -6.08
C TYR A 18 -2.29 15.20 -5.35
N ASP A 19 -3.11 16.06 -4.75
CA ASP A 19 -2.64 17.23 -3.99
C ASP A 19 -1.75 16.82 -2.81
N SER A 20 -2.12 15.73 -2.11
CA SER A 20 -1.29 15.13 -1.06
C SER A 20 0.09 14.73 -1.58
N LEU A 21 0.16 14.10 -2.75
CA LEU A 21 1.44 13.73 -3.36
C LEU A 21 2.25 14.95 -3.81
N ILE A 22 1.62 16.04 -4.26
CA ILE A 22 2.30 17.30 -4.57
C ILE A 22 3.00 17.83 -3.31
N HIS A 23 2.31 17.84 -2.17
CA HIS A 23 2.90 18.29 -0.90
C HIS A 23 3.98 17.33 -0.37
N LEU A 24 3.84 16.03 -0.65
CA LEU A 24 4.81 15.00 -0.28
C LEU A 24 5.91 14.79 -1.32
N GLN A 25 5.95 15.54 -2.44
CA GLN A 25 6.90 15.33 -3.53
C GLN A 25 8.37 15.40 -3.09
N HIS A 26 8.67 16.22 -2.07
CA HIS A 26 10.01 16.32 -1.48
C HIS A 26 10.52 14.99 -0.87
N ARG A 27 9.61 14.04 -0.60
CA ARG A 27 9.93 12.72 -0.08
C ARG A 27 10.42 11.77 -1.19
N GLY A 28 9.98 11.93 -2.42
CA GLY A 28 10.39 11.09 -3.53
C GLY A 28 10.03 11.67 -4.89
N GLN A 29 10.99 11.71 -5.81
CA GLN A 29 10.86 12.34 -7.14
C GLN A 29 11.05 11.38 -8.30
N ASP A 30 11.31 10.10 -8.02
CA ASP A 30 11.67 9.10 -9.02
C ASP A 30 10.44 8.43 -9.65
N ALA A 31 9.39 8.23 -8.86
CA ALA A 31 8.13 7.67 -9.35
C ALA A 31 6.97 8.08 -8.46
N ALA A 32 5.76 8.00 -8.99
CA ALA A 32 4.54 8.17 -8.20
C ALA A 32 3.42 7.26 -8.69
N GLY A 33 2.49 6.93 -7.79
CA GLY A 33 1.32 6.12 -8.09
C GLY A 33 0.14 6.46 -7.21
N ILE A 34 -1.06 6.38 -7.78
CA ILE A 34 -2.34 6.48 -7.09
C ILE A 34 -3.19 5.28 -7.48
N THR A 35 -3.79 4.65 -6.48
CA THR A 35 -4.78 3.59 -6.64
C THR A 35 -6.05 3.99 -5.90
N THR A 36 -7.19 3.99 -6.59
CA THR A 36 -8.52 4.25 -6.01
C THR A 36 -9.46 3.08 -6.26
N TYR A 37 -10.50 2.96 -5.44
CA TYR A 37 -11.49 1.90 -5.56
C TYR A 37 -12.92 2.42 -5.49
N ASN A 38 -13.79 1.80 -6.28
CA ASN A 38 -15.24 1.88 -6.14
C ASN A 38 -15.91 0.51 -6.29
N LYS A 39 -16.13 0.05 -7.52
CA LYS A 39 -16.50 -1.32 -7.90
C LYS A 39 -15.31 -2.05 -8.52
N HIS A 40 -14.37 -1.28 -9.06
CA HIS A 40 -13.14 -1.76 -9.65
C HIS A 40 -11.95 -0.96 -9.10
N MET A 41 -10.78 -1.57 -9.15
CA MET A 41 -9.52 -0.90 -8.84
C MET A 41 -9.09 -0.05 -10.04
N HIS A 42 -8.85 1.24 -9.80
CA HIS A 42 -8.31 2.18 -10.79
C HIS A 42 -6.90 2.54 -10.37
N LYS A 43 -5.93 2.38 -11.27
CA LYS A 43 -4.52 2.62 -10.98
C LYS A 43 -3.90 3.51 -12.05
N THR A 44 -3.13 4.48 -11.61
CA THR A 44 -2.23 5.27 -12.46
C THR A 44 -0.91 5.37 -11.73
N LYS A 45 0.17 4.96 -12.40
CA LYS A 45 1.53 5.03 -11.88
C LYS A 45 2.51 5.31 -13.00
N GLY A 46 3.65 5.90 -12.68
CA GLY A 46 4.69 6.23 -13.66
C GLY A 46 5.98 6.70 -13.00
N LEU A 47 7.04 6.77 -13.81
CA LEU A 47 8.32 7.37 -13.43
C LEU A 47 8.24 8.89 -13.55
N GLY A 48 9.01 9.61 -12.74
CA GLY A 48 9.11 11.06 -12.71
C GLY A 48 8.27 11.74 -11.64
N LEU A 49 8.05 13.04 -11.83
CA LEU A 49 7.32 13.88 -10.88
C LEU A 49 5.82 13.65 -10.96
N VAL A 50 5.12 13.92 -9.85
CA VAL A 50 3.67 13.76 -9.71
C VAL A 50 2.93 14.54 -10.80
N ARG A 51 3.34 15.78 -11.09
CA ARG A 51 2.70 16.62 -12.11
C ARG A 51 2.80 16.05 -13.52
N ASP A 52 3.89 15.36 -13.83
CA ASP A 52 4.13 14.79 -15.16
C ASP A 52 3.36 13.46 -15.33
N ILE A 53 3.24 12.70 -14.24
CA ILE A 53 2.55 11.41 -14.25
C ILE A 53 1.05 11.59 -14.33
N PHE A 54 0.47 12.49 -13.53
CA PHE A 54 -0.99 12.61 -13.33
C PHE A 54 -1.59 13.79 -14.10
N THR A 55 -1.79 13.60 -15.41
CA THR A 55 -2.56 14.56 -16.22
C THR A 55 -4.05 14.55 -15.82
N GLU A 56 -4.78 15.61 -16.14
CA GLU A 56 -6.21 15.72 -15.87
C GLU A 56 -7.01 14.50 -16.40
N LYS A 57 -6.66 14.02 -17.59
CA LYS A 57 -7.25 12.81 -18.19
C LYS A 57 -7.02 11.57 -17.34
N LYS A 58 -5.81 11.39 -16.77
CA LYS A 58 -5.48 10.25 -15.92
C LYS A 58 -6.17 10.36 -14.55
N ILE A 59 -6.19 11.56 -13.94
CA ILE A 59 -6.93 11.80 -12.69
C ILE A 59 -8.42 11.48 -12.87
N LYS A 60 -9.03 11.89 -13.98
CA LYS A 60 -10.44 11.56 -14.29
C LYS A 60 -10.71 10.04 -14.37
N ARG A 61 -9.71 9.19 -14.61
CA ARG A 61 -9.86 7.72 -14.61
C ARG A 61 -9.79 7.11 -13.22
N LEU A 62 -9.21 7.80 -12.24
CA LEU A 62 -9.14 7.36 -10.85
C LEU A 62 -10.49 7.62 -10.17
N LYS A 63 -11.42 6.67 -10.30
CA LYS A 63 -12.75 6.78 -9.71
C LYS A 63 -12.79 6.18 -8.31
N GLY A 64 -13.68 6.72 -7.47
CA GLY A 64 -13.98 6.17 -6.15
C GLY A 64 -13.69 7.11 -5.01
N ASN A 65 -14.19 6.72 -3.84
CA ASN A 65 -14.20 7.50 -2.61
C ASN A 65 -13.21 6.97 -1.56
N ILE A 66 -12.39 5.99 -1.95
CA ILE A 66 -11.27 5.46 -1.18
C ILE A 66 -10.07 5.26 -2.10
N GLY A 67 -8.87 5.54 -1.59
CA GLY A 67 -7.65 5.32 -2.33
C GLY A 67 -6.39 5.55 -1.51
N ILE A 68 -5.28 5.08 -2.07
CA ILE A 68 -3.94 5.21 -1.53
C ILE A 68 -2.98 5.72 -2.61
N ALA A 69 -1.91 6.37 -2.17
CA ALA A 69 -0.97 7.04 -3.05
C ALA A 69 0.46 6.95 -2.49
N HIS A 70 1.44 6.99 -3.39
CA HIS A 70 2.85 6.88 -3.06
C HIS A 70 3.74 7.76 -3.96
N THR A 71 4.78 8.35 -3.37
CA THR A 71 5.94 8.93 -4.09
C THR A 71 7.22 8.18 -3.72
N ARG A 72 7.95 7.69 -4.73
CA ARG A 72 9.16 6.89 -4.56
C ARG A 72 10.39 7.77 -4.49
N TYR A 73 11.20 7.56 -3.46
CA TYR A 73 12.60 7.94 -3.47
C TYR A 73 13.42 6.76 -3.98
N PRO A 74 14.46 6.95 -4.80
CA PRO A 74 15.35 5.87 -5.17
C PRO A 74 15.96 5.21 -3.92
N THR A 75 15.65 3.95 -3.64
CA THR A 75 16.25 3.18 -2.53
C THR A 75 17.11 2.04 -3.09
N HIS A 76 17.73 1.26 -2.20
CA HIS A 76 18.18 -0.09 -2.57
C HIS A 76 16.96 -0.90 -3.04
N GLY A 77 17.13 -1.69 -4.11
CA GLY A 77 16.05 -2.33 -4.86
C GLY A 77 16.15 -2.00 -6.36
N GLY A 78 15.18 -2.46 -7.16
CA GLY A 78 15.17 -2.16 -8.59
C GLY A 78 14.47 -0.84 -8.89
N PHE A 79 14.88 -0.17 -9.98
CA PHE A 79 14.26 1.08 -10.44
C PHE A 79 13.18 0.84 -11.50
N GLY A 80 12.78 -0.43 -11.69
CA GLY A 80 11.84 -0.83 -12.72
C GLY A 80 10.44 -0.22 -12.54
N HIS A 81 9.72 -0.11 -13.65
CA HIS A 81 8.32 0.31 -13.66
C HIS A 81 7.41 -0.66 -12.87
N GLY A 82 7.79 -1.94 -12.80
CA GLY A 82 7.12 -2.95 -11.97
C GLY A 82 7.07 -2.56 -10.49
N GLU A 83 8.13 -1.92 -10.00
CA GLU A 83 8.33 -1.57 -8.59
C GLU A 83 7.65 -0.27 -8.15
N ILE A 84 6.93 0.38 -9.05
CA ILE A 84 6.21 1.60 -8.71
C ILE A 84 4.98 1.20 -7.89
N GLN A 85 4.92 1.71 -6.66
CA GLN A 85 3.80 1.54 -5.75
C GLN A 85 2.63 2.46 -6.09
N PRO A 86 1.39 2.19 -5.61
CA PRO A 86 0.98 1.03 -4.81
C PRO A 86 1.05 -0.31 -5.55
N PHE A 87 1.43 -1.37 -4.83
CA PHE A 87 1.28 -2.74 -5.30
C PHE A 87 -0.15 -3.22 -5.05
N TRP A 88 -0.60 -4.26 -5.76
CA TRP A 88 -1.92 -4.83 -5.54
C TRP A 88 -1.96 -6.33 -5.87
N THR A 89 -2.82 -7.07 -5.17
CA THR A 89 -3.17 -8.47 -5.43
C THR A 89 -4.69 -8.62 -5.43
N SER A 90 -5.23 -9.56 -6.21
CA SER A 90 -6.67 -9.85 -6.23
C SER A 90 -7.12 -10.81 -5.12
N VAL A 91 -6.19 -11.53 -4.49
CA VAL A 91 -6.52 -12.60 -3.53
C VAL A 91 -5.66 -12.50 -2.25
N PRO A 92 -6.28 -12.59 -1.07
CA PRO A 92 -7.73 -12.57 -0.82
C PRO A 92 -8.31 -11.15 -0.94
N TYR A 93 -9.64 -11.04 -1.14
CA TYR A 93 -10.46 -9.81 -1.20
C TYR A 93 -10.16 -8.81 -2.33
N GLY A 94 -8.90 -8.64 -2.71
CA GLY A 94 -8.39 -7.51 -3.47
C GLY A 94 -7.78 -6.48 -2.53
N ILE A 95 -6.45 -6.45 -2.48
CA ILE A 95 -5.69 -5.60 -1.55
C ILE A 95 -4.70 -4.77 -2.36
N ALA A 96 -4.64 -3.46 -2.09
CA ALA A 96 -3.55 -2.60 -2.54
C ALA A 96 -2.78 -2.04 -1.36
N LEU A 97 -1.46 -1.92 -1.50
CA LEU A 97 -0.57 -1.52 -0.41
C LEU A 97 0.52 -0.56 -0.90
N ALA A 98 0.75 0.48 -0.11
CA ALA A 98 1.88 1.38 -0.24
C ALA A 98 2.66 1.46 1.07
N HIS A 99 3.98 1.48 0.96
CA HIS A 99 4.93 1.29 2.03
C HIS A 99 6.08 2.31 1.91
N ASN A 100 6.38 2.97 3.02
CA ASN A 100 7.55 3.81 3.18
C ASN A 100 8.41 3.19 4.28
N GLY A 101 9.53 2.60 3.87
CA GLY A 101 10.35 1.85 4.79
C GLY A 101 11.35 0.93 4.11
N ASN A 102 11.96 0.08 4.93
CA ASN A 102 12.84 -1.01 4.49
C ASN A 102 12.67 -2.21 5.41
N LEU A 103 12.63 -3.42 4.85
CA LEU A 103 12.59 -4.67 5.60
C LEU A 103 14.00 -5.26 5.70
N THR A 104 14.55 -5.34 6.90
CA THR A 104 15.93 -5.82 7.10
C THR A 104 16.08 -7.32 6.93
N ASN A 105 14.99 -8.09 7.12
CA ASN A 105 14.94 -9.54 6.87
C ASN A 105 14.23 -9.90 5.55
N TYR A 106 14.29 -9.03 4.53
CA TYR A 106 13.68 -9.25 3.21
C TYR A 106 13.94 -10.65 2.64
N ASN A 107 15.20 -11.13 2.63
CA ASN A 107 15.56 -12.41 2.01
C ASN A 107 14.87 -13.61 2.68
N GLU A 108 14.66 -13.53 3.99
CA GLU A 108 13.96 -14.57 4.75
C GLU A 108 12.46 -14.55 4.40
N LEU A 109 11.84 -13.37 4.46
CA LEU A 109 10.42 -13.19 4.15
C LEU A 109 10.10 -13.59 2.70
N ALA A 110 10.93 -13.15 1.75
CA ALA A 110 10.78 -13.49 0.34
C ALA A 110 10.84 -15.01 0.12
N LYS A 111 11.79 -15.69 0.76
CA LYS A 111 11.93 -17.15 0.68
C LYS A 111 10.72 -17.87 1.27
N ASN A 112 10.20 -17.40 2.40
CA ASN A 112 9.02 -17.99 3.04
C ASN A 112 7.79 -17.89 2.12
N ILE A 113 7.56 -16.72 1.53
CA ILE A 113 6.44 -16.48 0.58
C ILE A 113 6.58 -17.38 -0.66
N THR A 114 7.77 -17.46 -1.26
CA THR A 114 7.95 -18.24 -2.49
C THR A 114 7.91 -19.75 -2.26
N ASN A 115 8.36 -20.24 -1.10
CA ASN A 115 8.44 -21.68 -0.83
C ASN A 115 7.15 -22.26 -0.24
N ASN A 116 6.50 -21.54 0.67
CA ASN A 116 5.37 -22.07 1.44
C ASN A 116 4.02 -21.63 0.86
N GLU A 117 3.93 -20.44 0.28
CA GLU A 117 2.65 -19.85 -0.12
C GLU A 117 2.36 -20.02 -1.62
N SER A 118 3.28 -20.62 -2.38
CA SER A 118 3.20 -20.74 -3.86
C SER A 118 2.97 -19.40 -4.58
N ARG A 119 3.33 -18.28 -3.94
CA ARG A 119 3.23 -16.94 -4.53
C ARG A 119 4.53 -16.59 -5.24
N TYR A 120 4.41 -16.02 -6.43
CA TYR A 120 5.54 -15.54 -7.21
C TYR A 120 5.75 -14.04 -6.96
N LEU A 121 6.98 -13.66 -6.62
CA LEU A 121 7.41 -12.26 -6.51
C LEU A 121 7.90 -11.79 -7.88
N ASN A 122 7.30 -10.74 -8.43
CA ASN A 122 7.67 -10.19 -9.74
C ASN A 122 8.80 -9.17 -9.65
N THR A 123 9.13 -8.72 -8.45
CA THR A 123 10.07 -7.65 -8.19
C THR A 123 10.94 -7.94 -6.96
N ASN A 124 11.95 -7.09 -6.75
CA ASN A 124 12.78 -7.13 -5.54
C ASN A 124 12.33 -6.09 -4.50
N SER A 125 11.05 -5.71 -4.53
CA SER A 125 10.50 -4.67 -3.66
C SER A 125 10.02 -5.27 -2.35
N ASP A 126 10.51 -4.72 -1.23
CA ASP A 126 9.98 -4.95 0.11
C ASP A 126 8.43 -4.85 0.17
N THR A 127 7.86 -3.94 -0.62
CA THR A 127 6.42 -3.71 -0.65
C THR A 127 5.65 -4.89 -1.23
N GLU A 128 6.22 -5.62 -2.20
CA GLU A 128 5.58 -6.81 -2.77
C GLU A 128 5.56 -7.95 -1.76
N VAL A 129 6.68 -8.17 -1.07
CA VAL A 129 6.79 -9.14 0.04
C VAL A 129 5.80 -8.80 1.15
N LEU A 130 5.77 -7.55 1.61
CA LEU A 130 4.85 -7.14 2.67
C LEU A 130 3.38 -7.24 2.25
N LEU A 131 3.05 -6.94 0.99
CA LEU A 131 1.71 -7.14 0.45
C LEU A 131 1.29 -8.61 0.50
N HIS A 132 2.16 -9.54 0.06
CA HIS A 132 1.83 -10.95 0.02
C HIS A 132 1.71 -11.56 1.42
N LEU A 133 2.62 -11.21 2.33
CA LEU A 133 2.52 -11.61 3.73
C LEU A 133 1.23 -11.09 4.38
N PHE A 134 0.91 -9.80 4.20
CA PHE A 134 -0.33 -9.22 4.73
C PHE A 134 -1.58 -9.87 4.13
N ALA A 135 -1.55 -10.15 2.82
CA ALA A 135 -2.62 -10.86 2.13
C ALA A 135 -2.82 -12.28 2.67
N GLU A 136 -1.74 -13.00 2.96
CA GLU A 136 -1.81 -14.35 3.51
C GLU A 136 -2.32 -14.37 4.95
N LEU A 137 -1.84 -13.46 5.80
CA LEU A 137 -2.29 -13.38 7.19
C LEU A 137 -3.77 -12.98 7.32
N LEU A 138 -4.32 -12.27 6.33
CA LEU A 138 -5.76 -11.99 6.22
C LEU A 138 -6.55 -13.12 5.55
N HIS A 139 -5.89 -14.15 5.03
CA HIS A 139 -6.52 -15.27 4.37
C HIS A 139 -7.03 -16.29 5.39
N ASP A 140 -8.08 -15.93 6.12
CA ASP A 140 -8.80 -16.92 6.94
C ASP A 140 -9.73 -17.77 6.05
N LYS A 141 -9.73 -19.09 6.30
CA LYS A 141 -10.63 -20.05 5.65
C LYS A 141 -12.07 -19.90 6.14
N ASN A 142 -12.25 -19.35 7.34
CA ASN A 142 -13.55 -18.93 7.84
C ASN A 142 -13.77 -17.48 7.41
N LYS A 143 -14.80 -17.23 6.60
CA LYS A 143 -15.10 -15.87 6.11
C LYS A 143 -15.26 -14.91 7.28
N HIS A 144 -14.69 -13.71 7.17
CA HIS A 144 -15.05 -12.60 8.04
C HIS A 144 -16.43 -12.07 7.63
N ASP A 145 -17.48 -12.66 8.21
CA ASP A 145 -18.89 -12.45 7.85
C ASP A 145 -19.36 -11.04 8.22
N ASN A 146 -18.69 -10.38 9.18
CA ASN A 146 -18.94 -9.00 9.56
C ASN A 146 -17.65 -8.17 9.75
N ASP A 147 -17.82 -6.88 9.97
CA ASP A 147 -16.71 -5.92 10.11
C ASP A 147 -15.92 -6.13 11.41
N LYS A 148 -16.56 -6.62 12.47
CA LYS A 148 -15.90 -6.91 13.75
C LYS A 148 -14.93 -8.09 13.59
N GLU A 149 -15.40 -9.20 13.02
CA GLU A 149 -14.55 -10.36 12.75
C GLU A 149 -13.38 -10.02 11.82
N PHE A 150 -13.61 -9.18 10.82
CA PHE A 150 -12.53 -8.70 9.97
C PHE A 150 -11.51 -7.87 10.75
N PHE A 151 -11.97 -6.99 11.64
CA PHE A 151 -11.08 -6.18 12.47
C PHE A 151 -10.26 -7.05 13.44
N ASP A 152 -10.89 -8.05 14.06
CA ASP A 152 -10.20 -9.01 14.94
C ASP A 152 -9.14 -9.80 14.16
N GLY A 153 -9.47 -10.29 12.96
CA GLY A 153 -8.51 -10.96 12.06
C GLY A 153 -7.39 -10.04 11.59
N LEU A 154 -7.69 -8.76 11.31
CA LEU A 154 -6.71 -7.74 10.98
C LEU A 154 -5.73 -7.51 12.13
N CYS A 155 -6.21 -7.43 13.38
CA CYS A 155 -5.35 -7.30 14.55
C CYS A 155 -4.39 -8.50 14.67
N SER A 156 -4.90 -9.73 14.58
CA SER A 156 -4.07 -10.95 14.60
C SER A 156 -3.03 -10.98 13.47
N ALA A 157 -3.42 -10.54 12.26
CA ALA A 157 -2.50 -10.42 11.13
C ALA A 157 -1.39 -9.37 11.40
N LEU A 158 -1.74 -8.23 11.99
CA LEU A 158 -0.76 -7.20 12.32
C LEU A 158 0.17 -7.64 13.45
N GLU A 159 -0.31 -8.36 14.46
CA GLU A 159 0.53 -8.96 15.50
C GLU A 159 1.59 -9.89 14.91
N ASN A 160 1.19 -10.77 13.98
CA ASN A 160 2.13 -11.62 13.25
C ASN A 160 3.16 -10.81 12.43
N ILE A 161 2.74 -9.73 11.78
CA ILE A 161 3.65 -8.82 11.05
C ILE A 161 4.64 -8.18 12.02
N TYR A 162 4.19 -7.69 13.18
CA TYR A 162 5.06 -7.04 14.15
C TYR A 162 6.10 -7.99 14.74
N GLU A 163 5.76 -9.27 14.89
CA GLU A 163 6.68 -10.29 15.40
C GLU A 163 7.72 -10.73 14.35
N HIS A 164 7.33 -10.86 13.07
CA HIS A 164 8.18 -11.50 12.05
C HIS A 164 8.82 -10.51 11.05
N VAL A 165 8.28 -9.31 10.90
CA VAL A 165 8.80 -8.32 9.94
C VAL A 165 9.73 -7.35 10.65
N HIS A 166 11.03 -7.49 10.36
CA HIS A 166 12.07 -6.64 10.94
C HIS A 166 12.38 -5.47 10.03
N GLY A 167 12.52 -4.29 10.62
CA GLY A 167 12.90 -3.08 9.90
C GLY A 167 12.07 -1.87 10.35
N ALA A 168 11.89 -0.93 9.43
CA ALA A 168 11.22 0.32 9.70
C ALA A 168 10.22 0.60 8.59
N TYR A 169 8.94 0.70 8.90
CA TYR A 169 7.87 0.80 7.91
C TYR A 169 6.69 1.63 8.39
N SER A 170 6.14 2.42 7.46
CA SER A 170 4.78 2.93 7.54
C SER A 170 4.03 2.42 6.33
N VAL A 171 2.79 2.00 6.55
CA VAL A 171 1.98 1.35 5.52
C VAL A 171 0.60 2.00 5.48
N VAL A 172 0.11 2.19 4.26
CA VAL A 172 -1.32 2.42 3.98
C VAL A 172 -1.78 1.36 3.00
N ALA A 173 -2.91 0.73 3.30
CA ALA A 173 -3.49 -0.33 2.50
C ALA A 173 -4.98 -0.11 2.30
N LEU A 174 -5.48 -0.56 1.16
CA LEU A 174 -6.89 -0.59 0.81
C LEU A 174 -7.29 -2.05 0.67
N VAL A 175 -8.31 -2.45 1.44
CA VAL A 175 -8.91 -3.79 1.38
C VAL A 175 -10.33 -3.65 0.84
N ILE A 176 -10.59 -4.24 -0.33
CA ILE A 176 -11.89 -4.17 -1.00
C ILE A 176 -12.99 -4.72 -0.09
N GLY A 177 -14.10 -3.99 -0.02
CA GLY A 177 -15.27 -4.35 0.79
C GLY A 177 -15.09 -4.14 2.30
N LYS A 178 -13.90 -3.73 2.77
CA LYS A 178 -13.61 -3.55 4.20
C LYS A 178 -13.17 -2.11 4.53
N GLY A 179 -12.18 -1.56 3.82
CA GLY A 179 -11.82 -0.14 3.98
C GLY A 179 -10.34 0.18 3.87
N LEU A 180 -9.94 1.29 4.49
CA LEU A 180 -8.58 1.80 4.53
C LEU A 180 -7.91 1.34 5.84
N VAL A 181 -6.74 0.72 5.72
CA VAL A 181 -5.90 0.27 6.82
C VAL A 181 -4.61 1.07 6.83
N ALA A 182 -4.12 1.42 8.01
CA ALA A 182 -2.84 2.12 8.17
C ALA A 182 -2.14 1.61 9.43
N PHE A 183 -0.85 1.30 9.33
CA PHE A 183 -0.05 0.81 10.47
C PHE A 183 1.41 1.23 10.35
N ARG A 184 2.14 1.13 11.47
CA ARG A 184 3.56 1.49 11.60
C ARG A 184 4.33 0.34 12.23
N ASP A 185 5.64 0.33 12.01
CA ASP A 185 6.56 -0.54 12.74
C ASP A 185 6.44 -0.31 14.27
N PRO A 186 6.69 -1.33 15.11
CA PRO A 186 6.55 -1.24 16.57
C PRO A 186 7.42 -0.17 17.23
N HIS A 187 8.50 0.25 16.57
CA HIS A 187 9.42 1.27 17.06
C HIS A 187 9.04 2.69 16.60
N GLY A 188 8.03 2.84 15.74
CA GLY A 188 7.59 4.13 15.24
C GLY A 188 8.68 4.89 14.48
N ILE A 189 9.53 4.20 13.73
CA ILE A 189 10.69 4.81 13.03
C ILE A 189 10.23 5.66 11.85
N ARG A 190 9.31 5.14 11.03
CA ARG A 190 8.79 5.87 9.86
C ARG A 190 7.57 6.71 10.26
N PRO A 191 7.45 7.98 9.83
CA PRO A 191 6.35 8.84 10.25
C PRO A 191 5.04 8.47 9.53
N LEU A 192 3.95 8.45 10.29
CA LEU A 192 2.58 8.31 9.79
C LEU A 192 1.63 9.03 10.73
N VAL A 193 0.73 9.84 10.18
CA VAL A 193 -0.24 10.65 10.94
C VAL A 193 -1.64 10.42 10.41
N LYS A 194 -2.64 10.62 11.28
CA LYS A 194 -4.06 10.53 10.96
C LYS A 194 -4.72 11.89 11.15
N GLY A 195 -5.56 12.28 10.21
CA GLY A 195 -6.44 13.45 10.30
C GLY A 195 -7.88 13.07 9.94
N ILE A 196 -8.83 13.89 10.40
CA ILE A 196 -10.25 13.74 10.07
C ILE A 196 -10.76 15.13 9.69
N ARG A 197 -11.57 15.21 8.63
CA ARG A 197 -12.26 16.43 8.21
C ARG A 197 -13.76 16.19 8.36
N SER A 198 -14.40 16.96 9.25
CA SER A 198 -15.86 17.00 9.47
C SER A 198 -16.57 17.74 8.35
#